data_AF-A0AAC8Q9T9-F1
#
_entry.id   AF-A0AAC8Q9T9-F1
#
_cell.length_a   1.000
_cell.length_b   1.000
_cell.length_c   1.000
_cell.angle_alpha   90.00
_cell.angle_beta   90.00
_cell.angle_gamma   90.00
#
_symmetry.space_group_name_H-M   'P 1'
#
loop_
_entity.id
_entity.type
_entity.pdbx_description
1 polymer ?
#
loop_
_entity_poly.entity_id
_entity_poly.type
_entity_poly.pdbx_seq_one_letter_code
_entity_poly.pdbx_strand_id
1 'polypeptide(L)'
;MNGLNYKIVTETNVLAAEYRQKFIGDPEGELRAWLEIAARREALVYHVYGEAQRNERLPNPESGAEHAAWDALTEIWQEEAVHTELTRARLASGLMSAGGGPLSPELLQVIGSLEGRLLCSLTPTRPTLGQALARLFVMAGAALVPGAVPDFARELGTMDTRAFFELAATLELTAKQAYRRMGDLIELILVKREQPSVQLQGLQHDLHRAYLDEDFHERAFRWMTRWMDAAGQFKRGLSARECVQQICDLLPQAPEPIRGAEPRGNSTYVVTDGGIGALAKRHGIKLVVVPEE
;
A
#
# COMPACT_ATOMS: atom_id res chain seq x y z
N MET A 1 -1.74 -14.14 12.18
CA MET A 1 -1.99 -13.99 10.73
C MET A 1 -3.04 -15.04 10.38
N ASN A 2 -4.20 -14.63 9.88
CA ASN A 2 -5.26 -15.57 9.52
C ASN A 2 -4.86 -16.36 8.24
N GLY A 3 -5.59 -17.44 7.93
CA GLY A 3 -5.25 -18.32 6.80
C GLY A 3 -5.27 -17.63 5.43
N LEU A 4 -6.16 -16.65 5.25
CA LEU A 4 -6.27 -15.86 4.01
C LEU A 4 -5.03 -14.99 3.79
N ASN A 5 -4.61 -14.25 4.82
CA ASN A 5 -3.46 -13.35 4.73
C ASN A 5 -2.17 -14.12 4.39
N TYR A 6 -2.01 -15.32 4.96
CA TYR A 6 -0.88 -16.19 4.63
C TYR A 6 -0.90 -16.62 3.15
N LYS A 7 -2.07 -16.93 2.58
CA LYS A 7 -2.21 -17.29 1.16
C LYS A 7 -1.85 -16.14 0.24
N ILE A 8 -2.35 -14.93 0.52
CA ILE A 8 -1.99 -13.72 -0.26
C ILE A 8 -0.47 -13.54 -0.29
N VAL A 9 0.19 -13.56 0.87
CA VAL A 9 1.66 -13.43 0.96
C VAL A 9 2.37 -14.57 0.24
N THR A 10 1.87 -15.80 0.35
CA THR A 10 2.46 -16.97 -0.32
C THR A 10 2.40 -16.82 -1.84
N GLU A 11 1.25 -16.44 -2.39
CA GLU A 11 1.08 -16.22 -3.82
C GLU A 11 1.96 -15.06 -4.32
N THR A 12 2.09 -13.97 -3.56
CA THR A 12 3.05 -12.89 -3.88
C THR A 12 4.49 -13.41 -3.91
N ASN A 13 4.89 -14.27 -2.97
CA ASN A 13 6.22 -14.86 -2.96
C ASN A 13 6.46 -15.80 -4.14
N VAL A 14 5.42 -16.55 -4.57
CA VAL A 14 5.47 -17.39 -5.77
C VAL A 14 5.68 -16.52 -7.00
N LEU A 15 4.88 -15.46 -7.19
CA LEU A 15 5.05 -14.50 -8.28
C LEU A 15 6.46 -13.90 -8.30
N ALA A 16 6.98 -13.54 -7.13
CA ALA A 16 8.34 -13.00 -7.01
C ALA A 16 9.42 -14.02 -7.35
N ALA A 17 9.20 -15.32 -7.10
CA ALA A 17 10.11 -16.38 -7.52
C ALA A 17 10.04 -16.61 -9.03
N GLU A 18 8.83 -16.61 -9.61
CA GLU A 18 8.60 -16.74 -11.05
C GLU A 18 9.23 -15.60 -11.84
N TYR A 19 9.07 -14.35 -11.38
CA TYR A 19 9.68 -13.18 -12.01
C TYR A 19 11.21 -13.28 -11.98
N ARG A 20 11.78 -13.64 -10.82
CA ARG A 20 13.23 -13.86 -10.70
C ARG A 20 13.75 -14.91 -11.67
N GLN A 21 13.00 -15.99 -11.91
CA GLN A 21 13.37 -17.01 -12.89
C GLN A 21 13.19 -16.55 -14.34
N LYS A 22 12.09 -15.85 -14.63
CA LYS A 22 11.76 -15.36 -15.98
C LYS A 22 12.76 -14.32 -16.48
N PHE A 23 13.25 -13.47 -15.58
CA PHE A 23 14.14 -12.34 -15.89
C PHE A 23 15.60 -12.61 -15.48
N ILE A 24 16.03 -13.87 -15.44
CA ILE A 24 17.44 -14.20 -15.17
C ILE A 24 18.34 -13.48 -16.19
N GLY A 25 19.25 -12.66 -15.68
CA GLY A 25 20.18 -11.88 -16.50
C GLY A 25 19.62 -10.55 -17.03
N ASP A 26 18.33 -10.26 -16.79
CA ASP A 26 17.64 -9.06 -17.25
C ASP A 26 16.99 -8.28 -16.07
N PRO A 27 17.80 -7.61 -15.23
CA PRO A 27 17.26 -6.87 -14.08
C PRO A 27 16.41 -5.66 -14.48
N GLU A 28 16.63 -5.07 -15.65
CA GLU A 28 15.80 -3.96 -16.16
C GLU A 28 14.41 -4.45 -16.58
N GLY A 29 14.33 -5.61 -17.24
CA GLY A 29 13.07 -6.28 -17.53
C GLY A 29 12.30 -6.66 -16.27
N GLU A 30 12.97 -7.21 -15.26
CA GLU A 30 12.33 -7.52 -13.96
C GLU A 30 11.80 -6.25 -13.29
N LEU A 31 12.59 -5.17 -13.27
CA LEU A 31 12.21 -3.88 -12.67
C LEU A 31 10.96 -3.31 -13.36
N ARG A 32 10.91 -3.35 -14.70
CA ARG A 32 9.72 -2.92 -15.45
C ARG A 32 8.50 -3.73 -15.08
N ALA A 33 8.61 -5.06 -15.03
CA ALA A 33 7.50 -5.93 -14.68
C ALA A 33 6.97 -5.63 -13.26
N TRP A 34 7.86 -5.32 -12.32
CA TRP A 34 7.45 -4.88 -10.97
C TRP A 34 6.79 -3.51 -10.96
N LEU A 35 7.26 -2.54 -11.77
CA LEU A 35 6.59 -1.24 -11.92
C LEU A 35 5.18 -1.38 -12.49
N GLU A 36 4.96 -2.30 -13.43
CA GLU A 36 3.62 -2.59 -13.96
C GLU A 36 2.70 -3.18 -12.88
N ILE A 37 3.23 -4.08 -12.04
CA ILE A 37 2.50 -4.64 -10.89
C ILE A 37 2.19 -3.55 -9.87
N ALA A 38 3.15 -2.68 -9.54
CA ALA A 38 2.94 -1.55 -8.64
C ALA A 38 1.83 -0.64 -9.19
N ALA A 39 1.88 -0.22 -10.46
CA ALA A 39 0.86 0.66 -11.04
C ALA A 39 -0.57 0.08 -10.98
N ARG A 40 -0.73 -1.23 -11.25
CA ARG A 40 -2.03 -1.91 -11.09
C ARG A 40 -2.49 -1.91 -9.64
N ARG A 41 -1.56 -2.20 -8.75
CA ARG A 41 -1.81 -2.31 -7.32
C ARG A 41 -2.20 -0.96 -6.70
N GLU A 42 -1.49 0.12 -7.02
CA GLU A 42 -1.82 1.47 -6.55
C GLU A 42 -3.24 1.85 -6.97
N ALA A 43 -3.59 1.57 -8.23
CA ALA A 43 -4.95 1.76 -8.72
C ALA A 43 -5.97 0.88 -7.98
N LEU A 44 -5.62 -0.36 -7.61
CA LEU A 44 -6.47 -1.26 -6.83
C LEU A 44 -6.72 -0.70 -5.42
N VAL A 45 -5.67 -0.38 -4.67
CA VAL A 45 -5.79 0.09 -3.28
C VAL A 45 -6.48 1.45 -3.19
N TYR A 46 -6.31 2.31 -4.21
CA TYR A 46 -7.05 3.56 -4.33
C TYR A 46 -8.57 3.37 -4.26
N HIS A 47 -9.12 2.29 -4.86
CA HIS A 47 -10.55 1.98 -4.74
C HIS A 47 -10.90 1.29 -3.42
N VAL A 48 -10.02 0.44 -2.91
CA VAL A 48 -10.25 -0.28 -1.64
C VAL A 48 -10.32 0.68 -0.46
N TYR A 49 -9.50 1.73 -0.47
CA TYR A 49 -9.45 2.75 0.58
C TYR A 49 -10.28 3.98 0.25
N GLY A 50 -10.88 4.05 -0.94
CA GLY A 50 -11.66 5.19 -1.40
C GLY A 50 -12.86 5.52 -0.52
N GLU A 51 -13.34 6.77 -0.63
CA GLU A 51 -14.35 7.35 0.26
C GLU A 51 -15.61 6.47 0.44
N ALA A 52 -16.14 5.94 -0.66
CA ALA A 52 -17.33 5.08 -0.62
C ALA A 52 -17.13 3.84 0.27
N GLN A 53 -15.94 3.23 0.20
CA GLN A 53 -15.61 2.05 1.01
C GLN A 53 -15.34 2.42 2.47
N ARG A 54 -14.68 3.56 2.71
CA ARG A 54 -14.50 4.06 4.09
C ARG A 54 -15.85 4.30 4.75
N ASN A 55 -16.78 4.95 4.06
CA ASN A 55 -18.11 5.25 4.59
C ASN A 55 -18.95 3.98 4.83
N GLU A 56 -18.74 2.91 4.05
CA GLU A 56 -19.37 1.62 4.31
C GLU A 56 -18.77 0.95 5.56
N ARG A 57 -17.43 0.94 5.69
CA ARG A 57 -16.70 0.19 6.72
C ARG A 57 -16.58 0.91 8.07
N LEU A 58 -16.67 2.22 8.05
CA LEU A 58 -16.56 3.14 9.19
C LEU A 58 -17.68 4.19 9.06
N PRO A 59 -18.96 3.81 9.23
CA PRO A 59 -20.07 4.74 9.01
C PRO A 59 -20.17 5.78 10.13
N ASN A 60 -20.13 7.06 9.76
CA ASN A 60 -20.36 8.23 10.63
C ASN A 60 -19.57 8.24 11.97
N PRO A 61 -18.23 8.19 11.94
CA PRO A 61 -17.46 8.16 13.16
C PRO A 61 -17.43 9.55 13.82
N GLU A 62 -18.17 9.71 14.91
CA GLU A 62 -18.30 11.00 15.60
C GLU A 62 -17.11 11.31 16.52
N SER A 63 -16.47 10.29 17.11
CA SER A 63 -15.36 10.48 18.04
C SER A 63 -14.53 9.20 18.28
N GLY A 64 -13.47 9.34 19.07
CA GLY A 64 -12.68 8.21 19.57
C GLY A 64 -11.83 7.51 18.52
N ALA A 65 -11.60 6.21 18.72
CA ALA A 65 -10.77 5.39 17.83
C ALA A 65 -11.34 5.22 16.42
N GLU A 66 -12.68 5.18 16.29
CA GLU A 66 -13.37 5.12 15.00
C GLU A 66 -13.04 6.34 14.13
N HIS A 67 -13.12 7.53 14.74
CA HIS A 67 -12.82 8.78 14.04
C HIS A 67 -11.36 8.87 13.64
N ALA A 68 -10.44 8.52 14.55
CA ALA A 68 -9.02 8.46 14.24
C ALA A 68 -8.69 7.46 13.13
N ALA A 69 -9.36 6.29 13.11
CA ALA A 69 -9.16 5.29 12.07
C ALA A 69 -9.69 5.75 10.71
N TRP A 70 -10.83 6.43 10.67
CA TRP A 70 -11.40 7.00 9.45
C TRP A 70 -10.50 8.10 8.87
N ASP A 71 -10.00 8.98 9.73
CA ASP A 71 -9.07 10.02 9.34
C ASP A 71 -7.75 9.42 8.83
N ALA A 72 -7.14 8.48 9.57
CA ALA A 72 -5.90 7.83 9.15
C ALA A 72 -6.06 7.12 7.80
N LEU A 73 -7.15 6.37 7.60
CA LEU A 73 -7.44 5.72 6.32
C LEU A 73 -7.69 6.73 5.19
N THR A 74 -8.21 7.93 5.49
CA THR A 74 -8.37 9.01 4.50
C THR A 74 -7.03 9.58 4.08
N GLU A 75 -6.12 9.83 5.02
CA GLU A 75 -4.77 10.32 4.72
C GLU A 75 -3.96 9.27 3.93
N ILE A 76 -3.98 8.00 4.36
CA ILE A 76 -3.32 6.90 3.65
C ILE A 76 -3.84 6.80 2.21
N TRP A 77 -5.16 6.85 2.02
CA TRP A 77 -5.76 6.85 0.67
C TRP A 77 -5.29 8.02 -0.20
N GLN A 78 -5.10 9.21 0.36
CA GLN A 78 -4.57 10.36 -0.38
C GLN A 78 -3.11 10.14 -0.80
N GLU A 79 -2.32 9.49 0.05
CA GLU A 79 -0.94 9.10 -0.28
C GLU A 79 -0.90 8.04 -1.40
N GLU A 80 -1.83 7.07 -1.43
CA GLU A 80 -1.89 6.10 -2.54
C GLU A 80 -2.13 6.75 -3.91
N ALA A 81 -2.78 7.92 -3.94
CA ALA A 81 -2.90 8.69 -5.19
C ALA A 81 -1.55 9.27 -5.63
N VAL A 82 -0.65 9.60 -4.70
CA VAL A 82 0.73 10.03 -4.99
C VAL A 82 1.53 8.85 -5.55
N HIS A 83 1.43 7.66 -4.94
CA HIS A 83 2.06 6.43 -5.45
C HIS A 83 1.56 6.07 -6.87
N THR A 84 0.25 6.24 -7.11
CA THR A 84 -0.35 6.04 -8.44
C THR A 84 0.23 7.00 -9.49
N GLU A 85 0.46 8.26 -9.12
CA GLU A 85 1.13 9.25 -10.00
C GLU A 85 2.59 8.87 -10.26
N LEU A 86 3.33 8.51 -9.21
CA LEU A 86 4.72 8.09 -9.31
C LEU A 86 4.88 6.94 -10.31
N THR A 87 4.16 5.83 -10.10
CA THR A 87 4.28 4.64 -10.96
C THR A 87 3.90 4.94 -12.42
N ARG A 88 2.83 5.73 -12.63
CA ARG A 88 2.43 6.18 -13.98
C ARG A 88 3.50 7.02 -14.65
N ALA A 89 4.04 8.04 -13.97
CA ALA A 89 5.07 8.91 -14.51
C ALA A 89 6.33 8.12 -14.88
N ARG A 90 6.72 7.14 -14.07
CA ARG A 90 7.89 6.29 -14.31
C ARG A 90 7.70 5.32 -15.47
N LEU A 91 6.51 4.72 -15.61
CA LEU A 91 6.19 3.88 -16.78
C LEU A 91 6.09 4.69 -18.08
N ALA A 92 5.62 5.94 -18.02
CA ALA A 92 5.58 6.83 -19.18
C ALA A 92 6.96 7.39 -19.57
N SER A 93 7.91 7.41 -18.63
CA SER A 93 9.25 7.98 -18.85
C SER A 93 10.13 7.12 -19.77
N GLY A 94 10.97 7.78 -20.56
CA GLY A 94 11.88 7.20 -21.57
C GLY A 94 12.77 6.04 -21.10
N LEU A 95 13.04 5.96 -19.80
CA LEU A 95 13.87 4.94 -19.17
C LEU A 95 13.23 3.54 -19.23
N MET A 96 11.90 3.48 -19.21
CA MET A 96 11.14 2.23 -19.25
C MET A 96 10.31 2.08 -20.53
N SER A 97 10.10 3.15 -21.31
CA SER A 97 9.32 3.09 -22.56
C SER A 97 10.10 2.50 -23.75
N ALA A 98 11.43 2.54 -23.74
CA ALA A 98 12.29 2.13 -24.87
C ALA A 98 12.24 0.62 -25.19
N GLY A 99 11.61 -0.20 -24.34
CA GLY A 99 11.49 -1.65 -24.57
C GLY A 99 10.07 -2.16 -24.74
N GLY A 100 9.07 -1.28 -24.94
CA GLY A 100 7.69 -1.67 -25.24
C GLY A 100 7.12 -2.70 -24.26
N GLY A 101 6.73 -2.27 -23.07
CA GLY A 101 5.89 -3.10 -22.20
C GLY A 101 4.62 -3.55 -22.96
N PRO A 102 4.08 -4.74 -22.68
CA PRO A 102 2.94 -5.27 -23.42
C PRO A 102 1.65 -4.45 -23.21
N LEU A 103 1.58 -3.62 -22.16
CA LEU A 103 0.40 -2.84 -21.79
C LEU A 103 0.78 -1.38 -21.52
N SER A 104 -0.10 -0.46 -21.90
CA SER A 104 0.09 0.96 -21.59
C SER A 104 -0.20 1.25 -20.11
N PRO A 105 0.39 2.32 -19.51
CA PRO A 105 0.10 2.72 -18.14
C PRO A 105 -1.39 2.92 -17.85
N GLU A 106 -2.14 3.46 -18.82
CA GLU A 106 -3.59 3.68 -18.72
C GLU A 106 -4.35 2.35 -18.61
N LEU A 107 -3.94 1.35 -19.39
CA LEU A 107 -4.56 0.03 -19.35
C LEU A 107 -4.29 -0.67 -18.01
N LEU A 108 -3.08 -0.54 -17.48
CA LEU A 108 -2.74 -1.05 -16.14
C LEU A 108 -3.61 -0.42 -15.05
N GLN A 109 -3.85 0.89 -15.12
CA GLN A 109 -4.75 1.58 -14.18
C GLN A 109 -6.21 1.12 -14.30
N VAL A 110 -6.69 0.88 -15.53
CA VAL A 110 -8.03 0.33 -15.76
C VAL A 110 -8.16 -1.06 -15.15
N ILE A 111 -7.18 -1.93 -15.38
CA ILE A 111 -7.15 -3.28 -14.81
C ILE A 111 -7.15 -3.20 -13.28
N GLY A 112 -6.22 -2.44 -12.69
CA GLY A 112 -6.16 -2.25 -11.24
C GLY A 112 -7.46 -1.70 -10.65
N SER A 113 -8.10 -0.75 -11.34
CA SER A 113 -9.39 -0.21 -10.93
C SER A 113 -10.52 -1.25 -10.93
N LEU A 114 -10.55 -2.13 -11.93
CA LEU A 114 -11.50 -3.24 -11.99
C LEU A 114 -11.23 -4.25 -10.86
N GLU A 115 -9.97 -4.56 -10.60
CA GLU A 115 -9.55 -5.45 -9.51
C GLU A 115 -9.95 -4.87 -8.14
N GLY A 116 -9.76 -3.57 -7.93
CA GLY A 116 -10.17 -2.88 -6.70
C GLY A 116 -11.68 -2.95 -6.49
N ARG A 117 -12.48 -2.63 -7.53
CA ARG A 117 -13.95 -2.75 -7.45
C ARG A 117 -14.41 -4.18 -7.19
N LEU A 118 -13.76 -5.15 -7.82
CA LEU A 118 -14.04 -6.56 -7.59
C LEU A 118 -13.73 -6.95 -6.15
N LEU A 119 -12.56 -6.55 -5.62
CA LEU A 119 -12.17 -6.82 -4.24
C LEU A 119 -13.15 -6.19 -3.24
N CYS A 120 -13.56 -4.93 -3.44
CA CYS A 120 -14.59 -4.28 -2.63
C CYS A 120 -15.91 -5.08 -2.65
N SER A 121 -16.33 -5.52 -3.84
CA SER A 121 -17.55 -6.31 -3.99
C SER A 121 -17.45 -7.68 -3.32
N LEU A 122 -16.26 -8.30 -3.29
CA LEU A 122 -16.03 -9.58 -2.62
C LEU A 122 -15.95 -9.45 -1.09
N THR A 123 -15.57 -8.28 -0.59
CA THR A 123 -15.29 -7.99 0.82
C THR A 123 -16.23 -6.95 1.46
N PRO A 124 -17.56 -7.02 1.23
CA PRO A 124 -18.47 -6.05 1.80
C PRO A 124 -18.62 -6.26 3.31
N THR A 125 -19.14 -5.26 4.00
CA THR A 125 -19.47 -5.36 5.44
C THR A 125 -20.68 -6.24 5.71
N ARG A 126 -21.56 -6.39 4.71
CA ARG A 126 -22.78 -7.21 4.76
C ARG A 126 -22.97 -7.95 3.44
N PRO A 127 -23.67 -9.10 3.40
CA PRO A 127 -23.95 -9.78 2.14
C PRO A 127 -24.71 -8.87 1.16
N THR A 128 -24.23 -8.78 -0.09
CA THR A 128 -24.85 -7.97 -1.15
C THR A 128 -25.00 -8.74 -2.45
N LEU A 129 -25.88 -8.28 -3.34
CA LEU A 129 -25.97 -8.81 -4.70
C LEU A 129 -24.64 -8.63 -5.46
N GLY A 130 -23.94 -7.51 -5.23
CA GLY A 130 -22.62 -7.26 -5.80
C GLY A 130 -21.61 -8.35 -5.43
N GLN A 131 -21.64 -8.84 -4.19
CA GLN A 131 -20.80 -9.95 -3.75
C GLN A 131 -21.10 -11.26 -4.47
N ALA A 132 -22.38 -11.58 -4.66
CA ALA A 132 -22.77 -12.78 -5.41
C ALA A 132 -22.29 -12.71 -6.87
N LEU A 133 -22.46 -11.56 -7.52
CA LEU A 133 -21.98 -11.34 -8.89
C LEU A 133 -20.45 -11.40 -9.00
N ALA A 134 -19.74 -10.79 -8.04
CA ALA A 134 -18.29 -10.82 -7.98
C ALA A 134 -17.74 -12.26 -7.80
N ARG A 135 -18.39 -13.07 -6.95
CA ARG A 135 -18.06 -14.49 -6.79
C ARG A 135 -18.30 -15.28 -8.06
N LEU A 136 -19.42 -15.04 -8.75
CA LEU A 136 -19.69 -15.66 -10.05
C LEU A 136 -18.62 -15.29 -11.08
N PHE A 137 -18.16 -14.04 -11.11
CA PHE A 137 -17.10 -13.59 -11.98
C PHE A 137 -15.76 -14.28 -11.68
N VAL A 138 -15.38 -14.36 -10.40
CA VAL A 138 -14.19 -15.12 -9.94
C VAL A 138 -14.28 -16.59 -10.35
N MET A 139 -15.44 -17.24 -10.19
CA MET A 139 -15.65 -18.62 -10.60
C MET A 139 -15.54 -18.80 -12.12
N ALA A 140 -16.17 -17.92 -12.90
CA ALA A 140 -16.11 -17.95 -14.35
C ALA A 140 -14.68 -17.73 -14.86
N GLY A 141 -13.98 -16.74 -14.31
CA GLY A 141 -12.57 -16.45 -14.65
C GLY A 141 -11.66 -17.64 -14.39
N ALA A 142 -11.80 -18.28 -13.21
CA ALA A 142 -10.98 -19.43 -12.87
C ALA A 142 -11.31 -20.69 -13.68
N ALA A 143 -12.54 -20.82 -14.19
CA ALA A 143 -12.93 -21.93 -15.07
C ALA A 143 -12.47 -21.73 -16.52
N LEU A 144 -12.52 -20.49 -17.02
CA LEU A 144 -12.16 -20.15 -18.40
C LEU A 144 -10.63 -20.10 -18.59
N VAL A 145 -9.90 -19.61 -17.60
CA VAL A 145 -8.44 -19.52 -17.63
C VAL A 145 -7.88 -20.02 -16.30
N PRO A 146 -7.58 -21.34 -16.17
CA PRO A 146 -6.97 -21.89 -14.97
C PRO A 146 -5.69 -21.14 -14.60
N GLY A 147 -5.59 -20.70 -13.36
CA GLY A 147 -4.45 -19.91 -12.85
C GLY A 147 -4.52 -18.40 -13.08
N ALA A 148 -5.51 -17.87 -13.81
CA ALA A 148 -5.67 -16.42 -13.99
C ALA A 148 -6.25 -15.72 -12.75
N VAL A 149 -6.97 -16.46 -11.91
CA VAL A 149 -7.54 -15.94 -10.67
C VAL A 149 -6.78 -16.54 -9.48
N PRO A 150 -6.20 -15.69 -8.61
CA PRO A 150 -5.59 -16.11 -7.35
C PRO A 150 -6.48 -17.06 -6.55
N ASP A 151 -5.90 -18.11 -5.97
CA ASP A 151 -6.68 -19.11 -5.22
C ASP A 151 -7.35 -18.47 -4.00
N PHE A 152 -6.66 -17.54 -3.34
CA PHE A 152 -7.20 -16.79 -2.21
C PHE A 152 -8.48 -16.00 -2.56
N ALA A 153 -8.71 -15.64 -3.83
CA ALA A 153 -9.86 -14.81 -4.22
C ALA A 153 -11.20 -15.52 -3.95
N ARG A 154 -11.21 -16.85 -3.92
CA ARG A 154 -12.39 -17.67 -3.61
C ARG A 154 -12.73 -17.68 -2.12
N GLU A 155 -11.76 -17.36 -1.27
CA GLU A 155 -11.92 -17.29 0.19
C GLU A 155 -12.35 -15.91 0.66
N LEU A 156 -12.38 -14.92 -0.23
CA LEU A 156 -12.91 -13.60 0.06
C LEU A 156 -14.42 -13.68 0.33
N GLY A 157 -14.83 -12.97 1.38
CA GLY A 157 -16.20 -12.94 1.84
C GLY A 157 -16.46 -11.69 2.66
N THR A 158 -17.60 -11.67 3.33
CA THR A 158 -17.97 -10.55 4.20
C THR A 158 -16.89 -10.35 5.27
N MET A 159 -16.45 -9.11 5.44
CA MET A 159 -15.40 -8.73 6.38
C MET A 159 -15.93 -7.66 7.33
N ASP A 160 -15.70 -7.85 8.62
CA ASP A 160 -15.81 -6.75 9.59
C ASP A 160 -14.64 -5.77 9.45
N THR A 161 -14.68 -4.65 10.16
CA THR A 161 -13.67 -3.59 10.09
C THR A 161 -12.29 -4.10 10.51
N ARG A 162 -12.21 -5.04 11.45
CA ARG A 162 -10.94 -5.62 11.91
C ARG A 162 -10.32 -6.51 10.83
N ALA A 163 -11.11 -7.40 10.25
CA ALA A 163 -10.69 -8.26 9.13
C ALA A 163 -10.29 -7.42 7.92
N PHE A 164 -10.98 -6.29 7.67
CA PHE A 164 -10.57 -5.34 6.65
C PHE A 164 -9.19 -4.74 6.93
N PHE A 165 -8.92 -4.23 8.14
CA PHE A 165 -7.58 -3.70 8.44
C PHE A 165 -6.50 -4.79 8.42
N GLU A 166 -6.83 -6.04 8.76
CA GLU A 166 -5.91 -7.17 8.58
C GLU A 166 -5.62 -7.45 7.11
N LEU A 167 -6.62 -7.32 6.24
CA LEU A 167 -6.44 -7.42 4.78
C LEU A 167 -5.60 -6.25 4.26
N ALA A 168 -5.94 -5.01 4.61
CA ALA A 168 -5.19 -3.81 4.20
C ALA A 168 -3.71 -3.91 4.61
N ALA A 169 -3.42 -4.28 5.86
CA ALA A 169 -2.04 -4.56 6.29
C ALA A 169 -1.33 -5.63 5.45
N THR A 170 -2.07 -6.65 5.01
CA THR A 170 -1.51 -7.71 4.16
C THR A 170 -1.26 -7.21 2.74
N LEU A 171 -2.12 -6.34 2.23
CA LEU A 171 -1.83 -5.60 1.02
C LEU A 171 -0.51 -4.84 1.27
N GLU A 172 -0.40 -3.91 2.20
CA GLU A 172 0.83 -3.07 2.29
C GLU A 172 2.12 -3.86 2.51
N LEU A 173 2.05 -4.99 3.23
CA LEU A 173 3.17 -5.92 3.31
C LEU A 173 3.65 -6.39 1.93
N THR A 174 2.73 -6.77 1.04
CA THR A 174 3.07 -7.19 -0.33
C THR A 174 3.51 -6.01 -1.20
N ALA A 175 3.08 -4.77 -0.90
CA ALA A 175 3.53 -3.55 -1.58
C ALA A 175 4.98 -3.29 -1.26
N LYS A 176 5.26 -3.25 0.04
CA LYS A 176 6.57 -3.10 0.63
C LYS A 176 7.56 -4.12 0.06
N GLN A 177 7.16 -5.38 -0.07
CA GLN A 177 8.00 -6.42 -0.69
C GLN A 177 8.35 -6.10 -2.15
N ALA A 178 7.39 -5.60 -2.93
CA ALA A 178 7.61 -5.21 -4.32
C ALA A 178 8.54 -3.99 -4.41
N TYR A 179 8.29 -2.92 -3.63
CA TYR A 179 9.15 -1.73 -3.61
C TYR A 179 10.58 -2.05 -3.18
N ARG A 180 10.75 -2.90 -2.15
CA ARG A 180 12.07 -3.39 -1.76
C ARG A 180 12.78 -4.11 -2.90
N ARG A 181 12.09 -5.01 -3.60
CA ARG A 181 12.67 -5.75 -4.73
C ARG A 181 13.08 -4.81 -5.87
N MET A 182 12.26 -3.80 -6.17
CA MET A 182 12.60 -2.78 -7.17
C MET A 182 13.84 -1.98 -6.77
N GLY A 183 13.98 -1.63 -5.48
CA GLY A 183 15.20 -1.04 -4.93
C GLY A 183 16.44 -1.92 -5.15
N ASP A 184 16.38 -3.20 -4.75
CA ASP A 184 17.46 -4.17 -4.96
C ASP A 184 17.87 -4.29 -6.44
N LEU A 185 16.89 -4.23 -7.36
CA LEU A 185 17.12 -4.30 -8.80
C LEU A 185 17.83 -3.05 -9.31
N ILE A 186 17.45 -1.85 -8.85
CA ILE A 186 18.12 -0.61 -9.23
C ILE A 186 19.56 -0.61 -8.75
N GLU A 187 19.84 -1.05 -7.52
CA GLU A 187 21.22 -1.19 -7.03
C GLU A 187 22.04 -2.09 -7.96
N LEU A 188 21.49 -3.25 -8.34
CA LEU A 188 22.14 -4.17 -9.26
C LEU A 188 22.38 -3.56 -10.65
N ILE A 189 21.44 -2.77 -11.17
CA ILE A 189 21.56 -2.08 -12.46
C ILE A 189 22.64 -0.98 -12.38
N LEU A 190 22.63 -0.17 -11.32
CA LEU A 190 23.59 0.91 -11.11
C LEU A 190 25.02 0.39 -11.00
N VAL A 191 25.25 -0.72 -10.29
CA VAL A 191 26.57 -1.37 -10.19
C VAL A 191 27.11 -1.84 -11.55
N LYS A 192 26.22 -2.25 -12.46
CA LYS A 192 26.61 -2.76 -13.79
C LYS A 192 26.80 -1.65 -14.83
N ARG A 193 26.39 -0.41 -14.55
CA ARG A 193 26.48 0.70 -15.51
C ARG A 193 27.83 1.39 -15.40
N GLU A 194 28.43 1.67 -16.56
CA GLU A 194 29.69 2.42 -16.64
C GLU A 194 29.51 3.91 -16.33
N GLN A 195 28.31 4.46 -16.54
CA GLN A 195 28.00 5.87 -16.30
C GLN A 195 26.89 6.04 -15.26
N PRO A 196 27.03 7.01 -14.33
CA PRO A 196 25.97 7.36 -13.39
C PRO A 196 24.69 7.76 -14.12
N SER A 197 23.54 7.28 -13.64
CA SER A 197 22.23 7.68 -14.15
C SER A 197 21.45 8.42 -13.07
N VAL A 198 21.36 9.75 -13.20
CA VAL A 198 20.58 10.62 -12.30
C VAL A 198 19.11 10.18 -12.24
N GLN A 199 18.57 9.70 -13.36
CA GLN A 199 17.19 9.23 -13.43
C GLN A 199 16.97 7.93 -12.62
N LEU A 200 17.91 6.99 -12.65
CA LEU A 200 17.85 5.76 -11.84
C LEU A 200 18.08 6.05 -10.35
N GLN A 201 18.96 6.99 -10.02
CA GLN A 201 19.17 7.45 -8.64
C GLN A 201 17.90 8.13 -8.08
N GLY A 202 17.27 9.01 -8.87
CA GLY A 202 15.99 9.60 -8.50
C GLY A 202 14.89 8.56 -8.32
N LEU A 203 14.82 7.56 -9.20
CA LEU A 203 13.89 6.44 -9.04
C LEU A 203 14.19 5.60 -7.79
N GLN A 204 15.46 5.35 -7.47
CA GLN A 204 15.85 4.65 -6.25
C GLN A 204 15.33 5.36 -5.00
N HIS A 205 15.51 6.69 -4.94
CA HIS A 205 15.02 7.50 -3.84
C HIS A 205 13.49 7.44 -3.73
N ASP A 206 12.77 7.61 -4.84
CA ASP A 206 11.30 7.55 -4.84
C ASP A 206 10.77 6.17 -4.39
N LEU A 207 11.41 5.08 -4.84
CA LEU A 207 11.00 3.72 -4.45
C LEU A 207 11.35 3.38 -3.00
N HIS A 208 12.47 3.90 -2.49
CA HIS A 208 12.81 3.76 -1.07
C HIS A 208 11.82 4.53 -0.19
N ARG A 209 11.42 5.74 -0.60
CA ARG A 209 10.37 6.49 0.08
C ARG A 209 9.04 5.72 0.08
N ALA A 210 8.58 5.24 -1.08
CA ALA A 210 7.38 4.41 -1.17
C ALA A 210 7.50 3.15 -0.29
N TYR A 211 8.65 2.49 -0.25
CA TYR A 211 8.90 1.37 0.68
C TYR A 211 8.68 1.75 2.15
N LEU A 212 9.17 2.91 2.59
CA LEU A 212 8.99 3.40 3.95
C LEU A 212 7.54 3.75 4.26
N ASP A 213 6.83 4.35 3.29
CA ASP A 213 5.43 4.69 3.41
C ASP A 213 4.59 3.40 3.57
N GLU A 214 4.80 2.40 2.73
CA GLU A 214 4.13 1.09 2.80
C GLU A 214 4.45 0.31 4.10
N ASP A 215 5.69 0.40 4.60
CA ASP A 215 6.04 -0.18 5.90
C ASP A 215 5.29 0.49 7.05
N PHE A 216 5.15 1.82 6.97
CA PHE A 216 4.35 2.56 7.93
C PHE A 216 2.86 2.20 7.81
N HIS A 217 2.29 2.16 6.60
CA HIS A 217 0.88 1.83 6.38
C HIS A 217 0.55 0.42 6.87
N GLU A 218 1.39 -0.58 6.59
CA GLU A 218 1.24 -1.93 7.14
C GLU A 218 1.13 -1.88 8.67
N ARG A 219 2.09 -1.20 9.33
CA ARG A 219 2.15 -1.13 10.78
C ARG A 219 0.96 -0.36 11.35
N ALA A 220 0.55 0.73 10.70
CA ALA A 220 -0.61 1.52 11.06
C ALA A 220 -1.88 0.66 11.00
N PHE A 221 -2.15 -0.02 9.88
CA PHE A 221 -3.31 -0.91 9.75
C PHE A 221 -3.31 -2.03 10.80
N ARG A 222 -2.17 -2.71 11.00
CA ARG A 222 -2.04 -3.71 12.07
C ARG A 222 -2.33 -3.11 13.44
N TRP A 223 -1.84 -1.91 13.72
CA TRP A 223 -2.04 -1.26 15.00
C TRP A 223 -3.50 -0.89 15.24
N MET A 224 -4.20 -0.39 14.22
CA MET A 224 -5.62 -0.06 14.30
C MET A 224 -6.49 -1.28 14.68
N THR A 225 -6.09 -2.51 14.30
CA THR A 225 -6.78 -3.73 14.77
C THR A 225 -6.76 -3.89 16.30
N ARG A 226 -5.77 -3.31 16.99
CA ARG A 226 -5.64 -3.37 18.45
C ARG A 226 -6.63 -2.45 19.16
N TRP A 227 -7.19 -1.47 18.44
CA TRP A 227 -8.28 -0.63 18.95
C TRP A 227 -9.62 -1.36 18.94
N MET A 228 -9.68 -2.59 18.43
CA MET A 228 -10.90 -3.36 18.29
C MET A 228 -10.92 -4.59 19.21
N ASP A 229 -12.12 -5.05 19.55
CA ASP A 229 -12.34 -6.31 20.24
C ASP A 229 -12.33 -7.51 19.27
N ALA A 230 -12.63 -8.70 19.77
CA ALA A 230 -12.67 -9.92 18.98
C ALA A 230 -13.85 -9.99 17.99
N ALA A 231 -14.88 -9.16 18.18
CA ALA A 231 -16.04 -9.03 17.29
C ALA A 231 -15.86 -7.89 16.25
N GLY A 232 -14.64 -7.32 16.18
CA GLY A 232 -14.32 -6.23 15.26
C GLY A 232 -14.92 -4.88 15.62
N GLN A 233 -15.44 -4.73 16.85
CA GLN A 233 -15.99 -3.45 17.33
C GLN A 233 -14.89 -2.63 17.99
N PHE A 234 -14.91 -1.31 17.81
CA PHE A 234 -13.93 -0.44 18.46
C PHE A 234 -14.12 -0.41 19.98
N LYS A 235 -13.00 -0.44 20.70
CA LYS A 235 -12.95 -0.36 22.15
C LYS A 235 -13.37 1.03 22.60
N ARG A 236 -14.25 1.08 23.60
CA ARG A 236 -14.68 2.33 24.22
C ARG A 236 -13.56 2.95 25.05
N GLY A 237 -13.54 4.28 25.14
CA GLY A 237 -12.66 5.04 26.02
C GLY A 237 -11.31 5.44 25.43
N LEU A 238 -10.98 5.03 24.20
CA LEU A 238 -9.82 5.55 23.48
C LEU A 238 -10.17 6.91 22.85
N SER A 239 -9.44 7.95 23.19
CA SER A 239 -9.61 9.25 22.52
C SER A 239 -8.96 9.24 21.14
N ALA A 240 -9.49 10.06 20.21
CA ALA A 240 -8.93 10.18 18.88
C ALA A 240 -7.47 10.66 18.91
N ARG A 241 -7.15 11.62 19.80
CA ARG A 241 -5.78 12.13 19.96
C ARG A 241 -4.80 11.04 20.41
N GLU A 242 -5.17 10.20 21.38
CA GLU A 242 -4.32 9.09 21.82
C GLU A 242 -4.09 8.08 20.69
N CYS A 243 -5.12 7.80 19.90
CA CYS A 243 -5.01 6.91 18.74
C CYS A 243 -4.07 7.49 17.68
N VAL A 244 -4.22 8.77 17.34
CA VAL A 244 -3.35 9.45 16.37
C VAL A 244 -1.90 9.52 16.86
N GLN A 245 -1.67 9.75 18.16
CA GLN A 245 -0.33 9.70 18.74
C GLN A 245 0.29 8.31 18.56
N GLN A 246 -0.45 7.24 18.89
CA GLN A 246 0.03 5.87 18.71
C GLN A 246 0.40 5.56 17.25
N ILE A 247 -0.33 6.10 16.28
CA ILE A 247 0.03 5.95 14.86
C ILE A 247 1.29 6.76 14.54
N CYS A 248 1.40 8.01 15.00
CA CYS A 248 2.59 8.83 14.79
C CYS A 248 3.86 8.18 15.37
N ASP A 249 3.73 7.48 16.50
CA ASP A 249 4.83 6.75 17.14
C ASP A 249 5.34 5.57 16.29
N LEU A 250 4.58 5.15 15.26
CA LEU A 250 5.01 4.15 14.28
C LEU A 250 5.82 4.77 13.13
N LEU A 251 5.86 6.08 12.96
CA LEU A 251 6.64 6.67 11.85
C LEU A 251 8.13 6.32 11.96
N PRO A 252 8.81 6.04 10.84
CA PRO A 252 10.23 5.75 10.83
C PRO A 252 11.00 6.96 11.36
N GLN A 253 11.63 6.81 12.52
CA GLN A 253 12.36 7.88 13.17
C GLN A 253 13.66 8.18 12.41
N ALA A 254 13.93 9.46 12.18
CA ALA A 254 15.22 9.90 11.68
C ALA A 254 16.25 9.86 12.83
N PRO A 255 17.55 9.60 12.55
CA PRO A 255 18.60 9.86 13.52
C PRO A 255 18.51 11.34 13.97
N GLU A 256 18.83 11.61 15.24
CA GLU A 256 18.76 12.94 15.89
C GLU A 256 19.19 14.09 14.96
N PRO A 257 18.61 15.31 15.12
CA PRO A 257 18.70 16.36 14.12
C PRO A 257 20.12 16.55 13.59
N ILE A 258 20.22 16.59 12.26
CA ILE A 258 21.44 16.89 11.50
C ILE A 258 22.13 18.10 12.16
N ARG A 259 23.45 17.99 12.36
CA ARG A 259 24.31 18.98 13.03
C ARG A 259 23.87 20.42 12.71
N GLY A 260 23.47 21.17 13.74
CA GLY A 260 23.18 22.60 13.64
C GLY A 260 21.71 23.00 13.82
N ALA A 261 20.79 22.05 13.98
CA ALA A 261 19.43 22.33 14.45
C ALA A 261 19.30 21.95 15.93
N GLU A 262 19.07 22.93 16.82
CA GLU A 262 18.62 22.61 18.17
C GLU A 262 17.29 21.84 18.08
N PRO A 263 17.11 20.75 18.85
CA PRO A 263 15.83 20.06 18.91
C PRO A 263 14.73 21.07 19.23
N ARG A 264 13.80 21.28 18.29
CA ARG A 264 12.58 22.03 18.61
C ARG A 264 11.82 21.16 19.58
N GLY A 265 11.78 21.52 20.86
CA GLY A 265 11.19 20.69 21.93
C GLY A 265 9.86 20.03 21.56
N ASN A 266 9.58 18.87 22.13
CA ASN A 266 8.41 17.99 21.87
C ASN A 266 8.12 17.65 20.40
N SER A 267 9.07 17.86 19.47
CA SER A 267 8.90 17.47 18.07
C SER A 267 9.41 16.05 17.83
N THR A 268 8.72 15.29 16.99
CA THR A 268 9.14 13.96 16.53
C THR A 268 9.78 14.11 15.15
N TYR A 269 11.01 13.61 14.98
CA TYR A 269 11.77 13.70 13.74
C TYR A 269 11.63 12.39 12.96
N VAL A 270 11.14 12.47 11.73
CA VAL A 270 10.77 11.31 10.93
C VAL A 270 11.38 11.40 9.54
N VAL A 271 11.60 10.25 8.90
CA VAL A 271 12.17 10.16 7.54
C VAL A 271 11.10 10.47 6.48
N THR A 272 9.87 10.05 6.75
CA THR A 272 8.65 10.35 5.98
C THR A 272 7.52 10.58 6.98
N ASP A 273 6.51 11.37 6.60
CA ASP A 273 5.28 11.47 7.39
C ASP A 273 4.25 10.40 7.01
N GLY A 274 4.54 9.52 6.05
CA GLY A 274 3.67 8.40 5.66
C GLY A 274 2.27 8.83 5.20
N GLY A 275 2.14 10.07 4.73
CA GLY A 275 0.87 10.70 4.37
C GLY A 275 0.06 11.24 5.56
N ILE A 276 0.45 11.00 6.82
CA ILE A 276 -0.35 11.38 8.00
C ILE A 276 0.02 12.75 8.61
N GLY A 277 0.83 13.56 7.91
CA GLY A 277 1.28 14.87 8.41
C GLY A 277 0.14 15.83 8.73
N ALA A 278 -0.89 15.87 7.88
CA ALA A 278 -2.07 16.72 8.11
C ALA A 278 -2.89 16.24 9.32
N LEU A 279 -3.05 14.92 9.49
CA LEU A 279 -3.70 14.33 10.65
C LEU A 279 -2.96 14.65 11.96
N ALA A 280 -1.63 14.45 12.00
CA ALA A 280 -0.82 14.79 13.16
C ALA A 280 -1.00 16.27 13.54
N LYS A 281 -0.96 17.18 12.56
CA LYS A 281 -1.19 18.61 12.76
C LYS A 281 -2.57 18.91 13.32
N ARG A 282 -3.64 18.27 12.81
CA ARG A 282 -5.02 18.43 13.32
C ARG A 282 -5.14 18.07 14.80
N HIS A 283 -4.35 17.10 15.27
CA HIS A 283 -4.32 16.69 16.68
C HIS A 283 -3.24 17.38 17.52
N GLY A 284 -2.57 18.40 16.98
CA GLY A 284 -1.54 19.17 17.70
C GLY A 284 -0.26 18.38 17.98
N ILE A 285 0.06 17.40 17.14
CA ILE A 285 1.29 16.61 17.18
C ILE A 285 2.28 17.23 16.20
N LYS A 286 3.50 17.51 16.66
CA LYS A 286 4.54 18.15 15.85
C LYS A 286 5.45 17.10 15.23
N LEU A 287 5.27 16.86 13.94
CA LEU A 287 6.18 16.06 13.12
C LEU A 287 7.14 16.99 12.36
N VAL A 288 8.39 16.57 12.25
CA VAL A 288 9.41 17.21 11.41
C VAL A 288 9.97 16.15 10.49
N VAL A 289 9.67 16.26 9.19
CA VAL A 289 10.24 15.38 8.17
C VAL A 289 11.66 15.84 7.86
N VAL A 290 12.64 14.96 8.06
CA VAL A 290 14.05 15.21 7.75
C VAL A 290 14.32 14.63 6.37
N PRO A 291 14.70 15.45 5.36
CA PRO A 291 15.01 14.94 4.04
C PRO A 291 16.25 14.02 4.12
N GLU A 292 16.18 12.86 3.47
CA GLU A 292 17.35 12.02 3.24
C GLU A 292 18.26 12.72 2.21
N GLU A 293 19.57 12.81 2.52
CA GLU A 293 20.61 13.37 1.64
C GLU A 293 21.10 12.38 0.57
#